data_AF-A0A850QHZ1-F1
#
_entry.id   AF-A0A850QHZ1-F1
#
_cell.length_a   1.000
_cell.length_b   1.000
_cell.length_c   1.000
_cell.angle_alpha   90.00
_cell.angle_beta   90.00
_cell.angle_gamma   90.00
#
_symmetry.space_group_name_H-M   'P 1'
#
loop_
_entity.id
_entity.type
_entity.pdbx_description
1 polymer ?
#
loop_
_entity_poly.entity_id
_entity_poly.type
_entity_poly.pdbx_seq_one_letter_code
_entity_poly.pdbx_strand_id
1 'polypeptide(L)' 'MFSTAKAELKELMSLVRELAVYDTTLAVNPAIQPPAESRANRQSKELRLVELASKYEIL' A
#
# COMPACT_ATOMS: atom_id res chain seq x y z
N MET A 1 -0.71 -22.66 8.00
CA MET A 1 -1.16 -23.04 6.64
C MET A 1 -0.35 -22.27 5.61
N PHE A 2 0.38 -22.96 4.73
CA PHE A 2 1.27 -22.34 3.72
C PHE A 2 0.54 -21.39 2.74
N SER A 3 -0.79 -21.52 2.62
CA SER A 3 -1.65 -20.69 1.77
C SER A 3 -1.84 -19.27 2.28
N THR A 4 -2.01 -19.07 3.59
CA THR A 4 -2.26 -17.76 4.19
C THR A 4 -1.04 -16.85 4.06
N ALA A 5 0.15 -17.36 4.41
CA ALA A 5 1.39 -16.58 4.29
C ALA A 5 1.70 -16.20 2.84
N LYS A 6 1.42 -17.09 1.88
CA LYS A 6 1.57 -16.78 0.45
C LYS A 6 0.58 -15.71 -0.02
N ALA A 7 -0.65 -15.72 0.48
CA ALA A 7 -1.64 -14.70 0.16
C ALA A 7 -1.24 -13.34 0.74
N GLU A 8 -0.80 -13.31 1.99
CA GLU A 8 -0.33 -12.09 2.66
C GLU A 8 0.95 -11.53 2.01
N LEU A 9 1.87 -12.37 1.55
CA LEU A 9 3.03 -11.91 0.78
C LEU A 9 2.62 -11.26 -0.55
N LYS A 10 1.66 -11.85 -1.27
CA LYS A 10 1.12 -11.26 -2.50
C LYS A 10 0.43 -9.93 -2.22
N GLU A 11 -0.33 -9.87 -1.13
CA GLU A 11 -0.98 -8.64 -0.67
C GLU A 11 0.06 -7.56 -0.40
N LEU A 12 1.11 -7.87 0.37
CA LEU A 12 2.20 -6.95 0.68
C LEU A 12 2.86 -6.39 -0.59
N MET A 13 3.17 -7.26 -1.56
CA MET A 13 3.73 -6.84 -2.85
C MET A 13 2.77 -5.93 -3.63
N SER A 14 1.46 -6.21 -3.60
CA SER A 14 0.45 -5.36 -4.24
C SER A 14 0.36 -3.99 -3.58
N LEU A 15 0.35 -3.95 -2.24
CA LEU A 15 0.28 -2.69 -1.48
C LEU A 15 1.48 -1.79 -1.78
N VAL A 16 2.70 -2.34 -1.78
CA VAL A 16 3.91 -1.59 -2.13
C VAL A 16 3.79 -1.00 -3.54
N ARG A 17 3.37 -1.81 -4.52
CA ARG A 17 3.23 -1.37 -5.91
C ARG A 17 2.18 -0.27 -6.05
N GLU A 18 1.02 -0.44 -5.44
CA GLU A 18 -0.09 0.50 -5.54
C GLU A 18 0.24 1.84 -4.88
N LEU A 19 0.88 1.83 -3.72
CA LEU A 19 1.34 3.04 -3.05
C LEU A 19 2.43 3.75 -3.86
N ALA A 20 3.40 2.99 -4.41
CA ALA A 20 4.43 3.57 -5.27
C ALA A 20 3.84 4.22 -6.54
N VAL A 21 2.84 3.59 -7.16
CA VAL A 21 2.14 4.18 -8.32
C VAL A 21 1.40 5.45 -7.93
N TYR A 22 0.72 5.44 -6.78
CA TYR A 22 0.01 6.61 -6.25
C TYR A 22 0.98 7.78 -6.04
N ASP A 23 2.09 7.55 -5.33
CA ASP A 23 3.09 8.56 -5.02
C ASP A 23 3.77 9.08 -6.29
N THR A 24 4.09 8.17 -7.24
CA THR A 24 4.65 8.55 -8.55
C THR A 24 3.67 9.42 -9.34
N THR A 25 2.38 9.09 -9.33
CA THR A 25 1.36 9.86 -10.05
C THR A 25 1.26 11.28 -9.51
N LEU A 26 1.31 11.46 -8.19
CA LEU A 26 1.31 12.77 -7.56
C LEU A 26 2.62 13.53 -7.79
N ALA A 27 3.76 12.84 -7.79
CA ALA A 27 5.05 13.45 -8.06
C ALA A 27 5.16 13.96 -9.51
N VAL A 28 4.64 13.19 -10.48
CA VAL A 28 4.63 13.57 -11.91
C VAL A 28 3.63 14.69 -12.18
N ASN A 29 2.49 14.69 -11.48
CA ASN A 29 1.44 15.69 -11.67
C ASN A 29 1.04 16.35 -10.34
N PRO A 30 1.84 17.29 -9.80
CA PRO A 30 1.56 17.92 -8.49
C PRO A 30 0.27 18.74 -8.44
N ALA A 31 -0.26 19.14 -9.60
CA ALA A 31 -1.54 19.84 -9.72
C ALA A 31 -2.75 18.92 -9.46
N ILE A 32 -2.57 17.59 -9.49
CA ILE A 32 -3.62 16.65 -9.13
C ILE A 32 -3.86 16.75 -7.63
N GLN A 33 -5.07 17.16 -7.25
CA GLN A 33 -5.50 17.15 -5.87
C GLN A 33 -6.38 15.90 -5.65
N PRO A 34 -5.84 14.82 -5.07
CA PRO A 34 -6.58 13.58 -4.94
C PRO A 34 -7.81 13.80 -4.04
N PRO A 35 -8.98 13.26 -4.43
CA PRO A 35 -10.21 13.39 -3.66
C PRO A 35 -10.07 12.71 -2.29
N ALA A 36 -10.92 13.10 -1.34
CA ALA A 36 -10.85 12.59 0.04
C ALA A 36 -10.88 11.06 0.11
N GLU A 37 -11.72 10.42 -0.69
CA GLU A 37 -11.82 8.95 -0.78
C GLU A 37 -10.49 8.30 -1.22
N SER A 38 -9.80 8.92 -2.18
CA SER A 38 -8.51 8.43 -2.67
C SER A 38 -7.43 8.53 -1.60
N ARG A 39 -7.43 9.61 -0.81
CA ARG A 39 -6.52 9.77 0.33
C ARG A 39 -6.82 8.77 1.45
N ALA A 40 -8.09 8.58 1.78
CA ALA A 40 -8.52 7.59 2.77
C ALA A 40 -8.12 6.16 2.34
N ASN A 41 -8.28 5.84 1.06
CA ASN A 41 -7.85 4.56 0.50
C ASN A 41 -6.32 4.38 0.52
N ARG A 42 -5.54 5.44 0.24
CA ARG A 42 -4.09 5.41 0.40
C ARG A 42 -3.70 5.15 1.86
N GLN A 43 -4.34 5.84 2.79
CA GLN A 43 -4.09 5.69 4.23
C GLN A 43 -4.41 4.27 4.72
N SER A 44 -5.54 3.68 4.32
CA SER A 44 -5.89 2.31 4.73
C SER A 44 -4.88 1.29 4.20
N LYS A 45 -4.41 1.46 2.95
CA LYS A 45 -3.36 0.61 2.36
C LYS A 45 -2.03 0.73 3.07
N GLU A 46 -1.64 1.94 3.47
CA GLU A 46 -0.42 2.18 4.24
C GLU A 46 -0.47 1.52 5.62
N LEU A 47 -1.61 1.63 6.32
CA LEU A 47 -1.83 0.93 7.60
C LEU A 47 -1.73 -0.58 7.43
N ARG A 48 -2.33 -1.15 6.39
CA ARG A 48 -2.27 -2.58 6.11
C ARG A 48 -0.86 -3.05 5.74
N LEU A 49 -0.12 -2.23 5.00
CA LEU A 49 1.27 -2.51 4.67
C LEU A 49 2.13 -2.57 5.94
N VAL A 50 1.98 -1.60 6.84
CA VAL A 50 2.69 -1.57 8.13
C VAL A 50 2.32 -2.78 8.98
N GLU A 51 1.03 -3.13 9.07
CA GLU A 51 0.57 -4.31 9.81
C GLU A 51 1.25 -5.60 9.32
N LEU A 52 1.25 -5.83 7.99
CA LEU A 52 1.88 -7.01 7.39
C LEU A 52 3.40 -6.98 7.56
N ALA A 53 4.04 -5.83 7.34
CA ALA A 53 5.48 -5.68 7.49
C ALA A 53 5.93 -5.97 8.93
N SER A 54 5.22 -5.43 9.93
CA SER A 54 5.49 -5.70 11.35
C SER A 54 5.26 -7.18 11.70
N LYS A 55 4.19 -7.80 11.18
CA LYS A 55 3.91 -9.23 11.40
C LYS A 55 5.05 -10.13 10.93
N TYR A 56 5.70 -9.75 9.84
CA TYR A 56 6.80 -10.49 9.22
C TYR A 56 8.19 -9.96 9.60
N GLU A 57 8.28 -9.03 10.54
CA GLU A 57 9.54 -8.42 11.01
C GLU A 57 10.39 -7.85 9.88
N ILE A 58 9.72 -7.27 8.87
CA ILE A 58 10.37 -6.63 7.70
C ILE A 58 10.80 -5.20 8.03
N LEU A 59 10.15 -4.57 9.01
CA LEU A 59 10.39 -3.20 9.50
C LEU A 59 10.69 -3.21 11.00
#